data_AF-W2XPK1-F1
#
_entry.id   AF-W2XPK1-F1
#
_cell.length_a   1.000
_cell.length_b   1.000
_cell.length_c   1.000
_cell.angle_alpha   90.00
_cell.angle_beta   90.00
_cell.angle_gamma   90.00
#
_symmetry.space_group_name_H-M   'P 1'
#
loop_
_entity.id
_entity.type
_entity.pdbx_description
1 polymer ?
#
loop_
_entity_poly.entity_id
_entity_poly.type
_entity_poly.pdbx_seq_one_letter_code
_entity_poly.pdbx_strand_id
1 'polypeptide(L)'
;MCWLATAGDLSPFKTLTVDVQDESTVLQAAKELKGIPIDLLINNADIYTGGDSMASTIKEIEVGGERQQEITSKTALHMVNRTMANELKRENIAAFLLDPGMVYTNMPLSSYESEGVKVVAEMANLIGKATMTDTGKLMDHNGTVLPW
;
A
#
# COMPACT_ATOMS: atom_id res chain seq x y z
N MET A 1 21.56 -19.74 -7.70
CA MET A 1 20.79 -20.58 -6.76
C MET A 1 19.34 -20.12 -6.90
N CYS A 2 18.46 -20.96 -7.44
CA CYS A 2 17.10 -20.59 -7.84
C CYS A 2 16.15 -20.82 -6.65
N TRP A 3 15.53 -19.76 -6.15
CA TRP A 3 14.44 -19.85 -5.16
C TRP A 3 13.12 -19.70 -5.92
N LEU A 4 12.49 -20.82 -6.26
CA LEU A 4 11.09 -20.84 -6.69
C LEU A 4 10.29 -21.50 -5.58
N ALA A 5 10.02 -20.76 -4.50
CA ALA A 5 8.95 -21.11 -3.59
C ALA A 5 7.63 -20.81 -4.31
N THR A 6 6.68 -21.75 -4.30
CA THR A 6 5.32 -21.45 -4.75
C THR A 6 4.60 -20.70 -3.64
N ALA A 7 3.55 -19.93 -3.96
CA ALA A 7 2.82 -19.15 -2.95
C ALA A 7 2.25 -20.01 -1.79
N GLY A 8 2.09 -21.33 -1.99
CA GLY A 8 1.67 -22.28 -0.95
C GLY A 8 2.77 -22.71 0.03
N ASP A 9 4.04 -22.37 -0.22
CA ASP A 9 5.18 -22.75 0.63
C ASP A 9 5.60 -21.63 1.60
N LEU A 10 4.92 -20.49 1.57
CA LEU A 10 5.21 -19.34 2.40
C LEU A 10 4.39 -19.38 3.69
N SER A 11 5.05 -19.54 4.83
CA SER A 11 4.46 -19.31 6.15
C SER A 11 4.93 -17.96 6.71
N PRO A 12 4.08 -17.21 7.43
CA PRO A 12 4.53 -16.00 8.13
C PRO A 12 5.73 -16.33 9.03
N PHE A 13 6.81 -15.54 8.92
CA PHE A 13 7.94 -15.66 9.84
C PHE A 13 7.52 -15.28 11.27
N LYS A 14 6.73 -14.21 11.41
CA LYS A 14 6.20 -13.72 12.67
C LYS A 14 4.88 -12.98 12.44
N THR A 15 3.89 -13.20 13.29
CA THR A 15 2.65 -12.43 13.33
C THR A 15 2.65 -11.54 14.57
N LEU A 16 2.34 -10.27 14.38
CA LEU A 16 2.24 -9.27 15.45
C LEU A 16 0.85 -8.65 15.41
N THR A 17 0.24 -8.44 16.58
CA THR A 17 -0.99 -7.67 16.69
C THR A 17 -0.64 -6.20 16.81
N VAL A 18 -1.07 -5.40 15.84
CA VAL A 18 -0.84 -3.95 15.80
C VAL A 18 -2.16 -3.27 15.47
N ASP A 19 -2.54 -2.32 16.31
CA ASP A 19 -3.56 -1.33 15.98
C ASP A 19 -2.84 -0.03 15.62
N VAL A 20 -2.95 0.40 14.37
CA VAL A 20 -2.29 1.62 13.87
C VAL A 20 -2.83 2.90 14.53
N GLN A 21 -3.97 2.83 15.23
CA GLN A 21 -4.53 3.92 16.02
C GLN A 21 -3.99 3.94 17.47
N ASP A 22 -3.33 2.87 17.93
CA ASP A 22 -2.73 2.77 19.26
C ASP A 22 -1.21 2.70 19.18
N GLU A 23 -0.57 3.85 19.46
CA GLU A 23 0.90 4.01 19.47
C GLU A 23 1.60 2.98 20.36
N SER A 24 0.99 2.55 21.46
CA SER A 24 1.61 1.57 22.36
C SER A 24 1.80 0.21 21.68
N THR A 25 0.85 -0.19 20.84
CA THR A 25 0.93 -1.45 20.08
C THR A 25 1.97 -1.36 18.96
N VAL A 26 2.08 -0.20 18.31
CA VAL A 26 3.10 0.08 17.29
C VAL A 26 4.50 0.02 17.89
N LEU A 27 4.71 0.67 19.04
CA LEU A 27 6.00 0.65 19.74
C LEU A 27 6.36 -0.75 20.26
N GLN A 28 5.37 -1.52 20.69
CA GLN A 28 5.58 -2.91 21.09
C GLN A 28 6.03 -3.77 19.90
N ALA A 29 5.37 -3.65 18.75
CA ALA A 29 5.79 -4.34 17.52
C ALA A 29 7.19 -3.92 17.07
N ALA A 30 7.52 -2.63 17.13
CA ALA A 30 8.86 -2.13 16.80
C ALA A 30 9.95 -2.71 17.73
N LYS A 31 9.68 -2.82 19.04
CA LYS A 31 10.58 -3.48 20.00
C LYS A 31 10.80 -4.95 19.64
N GLU A 32 9.73 -5.63 19.24
CA GLU A 32 9.75 -7.03 18.87
C GLU A 32 10.42 -7.34 17.54
N LEU A 33 10.54 -6.34 16.66
CA LEU A 33 11.26 -6.40 15.39
C LEU A 33 12.68 -5.84 15.49
N LYS A 34 13.10 -5.37 16.67
CA LYS A 34 14.42 -4.75 16.86
C LYS A 34 15.54 -5.70 16.45
N GLY A 35 16.37 -5.25 15.51
CA GLY A 35 17.52 -6.01 15.00
C GLY A 35 17.16 -7.00 13.89
N ILE A 36 15.89 -7.10 13.51
CA ILE A 36 15.47 -7.84 12.32
C ILE A 36 15.49 -6.86 11.13
N PRO A 37 16.25 -7.14 10.06
CA PRO A 37 16.23 -6.30 8.88
C PRO A 37 14.85 -6.33 8.21
N ILE A 38 14.38 -5.17 7.76
CA ILE A 38 13.12 -5.02 7.03
C ILE A 38 13.46 -4.46 5.65
N ASP A 39 13.33 -5.31 4.62
CA ASP A 39 13.59 -4.91 3.23
C ASP A 39 12.39 -4.20 2.59
N LEU A 40 11.17 -4.52 3.07
CA LEU A 40 9.92 -3.99 2.55
C LEU A 40 8.92 -3.78 3.69
N LEU A 41 8.38 -2.56 3.76
CA LEU A 41 7.27 -2.20 4.64
C LEU A 41 6.09 -1.75 3.80
N ILE A 42 4.93 -2.41 3.97
CA ILE A 42 3.69 -2.06 3.26
C ILE A 42 2.70 -1.51 4.28
N ASN A 43 2.40 -0.20 4.18
CA ASN A 43 1.33 0.41 4.96
C ASN A 43 -0.02 0.26 4.23
N ASN A 44 -0.64 -0.91 4.35
CA ASN A 44 -1.91 -1.24 3.68
C ASN A 44 -3.17 -0.95 4.52
N ALA A 45 -3.01 -0.68 5.82
CA ALA A 45 -4.16 -0.51 6.71
C ALA A 45 -4.88 0.82 6.41
N ASP A 46 -6.17 0.75 6.10
CA ASP A 46 -7.04 1.90 5.89
C ASP A 46 -8.45 1.59 6.44
N ILE A 47 -9.22 2.62 6.74
CA ILE A 47 -10.61 2.51 7.18
C ILE A 47 -11.54 3.20 6.20
N TYR A 48 -12.61 2.52 5.82
CA TYR A 48 -13.68 3.11 5.02
C TYR A 48 -14.83 3.53 5.94
N THR A 49 -15.16 4.82 5.97
CA THR A 49 -16.16 5.40 6.87
C THR A 49 -17.37 6.02 6.14
N GLY A 50 -17.57 5.74 4.84
CA GLY A 50 -18.68 6.24 3.99
C GLY A 50 -19.61 5.13 3.47
N GLY A 51 -20.74 5.45 2.83
CA GLY A 51 -21.72 4.48 2.30
C GLY A 51 -21.57 4.16 0.80
N ASP A 52 -21.88 2.91 0.42
CA ASP A 52 -22.25 2.31 -0.89
C ASP A 52 -21.63 2.82 -2.21
N SER A 53 -20.47 3.47 -2.21
CA SER A 53 -19.87 3.89 -3.48
C SER A 53 -18.35 3.73 -3.43
N MET A 54 -17.85 2.89 -4.33
CA MET A 54 -16.46 2.46 -4.45
C MET A 54 -15.92 3.03 -5.77
N ALA A 55 -15.11 4.10 -5.71
CA ALA A 55 -14.36 4.68 -6.84
C ALA A 55 -12.96 5.16 -6.37
N SER A 56 -11.95 5.10 -7.25
CA SER A 56 -10.54 5.29 -6.90
C SER A 56 -10.21 6.77 -6.69
N THR A 57 -9.39 7.03 -5.69
CA THR A 57 -9.15 8.34 -5.07
C THR A 57 -8.79 9.47 -6.03
N ILE A 58 -8.03 9.18 -7.08
CA ILE A 58 -7.53 10.22 -8.00
C ILE A 58 -8.64 10.72 -8.94
N LYS A 59 -9.59 9.86 -9.29
CA LYS A 59 -10.68 10.24 -10.20
C LYS A 59 -11.70 11.19 -9.58
N GLU A 60 -11.71 11.36 -8.25
CA GLU A 60 -12.76 12.13 -7.57
C GLU A 60 -12.39 13.59 -7.29
N ILE A 61 -11.10 13.93 -7.27
CA ILE A 61 -10.64 15.32 -7.07
C ILE A 61 -11.20 16.25 -8.14
N GLU A 62 -11.44 15.74 -9.36
CA GLU A 62 -11.94 16.53 -10.48
C GLU A 62 -13.45 16.80 -10.45
N VAL A 63 -14.24 16.05 -9.66
CA VAL A 63 -15.71 16.01 -9.85
C VAL A 63 -16.51 16.61 -8.69
N GLY A 64 -15.90 16.83 -7.52
CA GLY A 64 -16.59 17.39 -6.34
C GLY A 64 -17.72 16.49 -5.85
N GLY A 65 -17.45 15.64 -4.85
CA GLY A 65 -18.40 14.64 -4.35
C GLY A 65 -18.32 14.39 -2.84
N GLU A 66 -19.22 13.55 -2.34
CA GLU A 66 -19.47 13.24 -0.92
C GLU A 66 -18.31 12.55 -0.16
N ARG A 67 -17.13 12.39 -0.78
CA ARG A 67 -15.97 11.65 -0.23
C ARG A 67 -14.80 12.54 0.20
N GLN A 68 -15.08 13.79 0.56
CA GLN A 68 -14.05 14.77 0.90
C GLN A 68 -13.09 14.29 2.01
N GLN A 69 -13.55 13.48 2.97
CA GLN A 69 -12.71 12.94 4.04
C GLN A 69 -11.65 11.95 3.51
N GLU A 70 -12.06 11.02 2.65
CA GLU A 70 -11.16 10.03 2.04
C GLU A 70 -10.18 10.69 1.07
N ILE A 71 -10.69 11.59 0.22
CA ILE A 71 -9.86 12.38 -0.71
C ILE A 71 -8.83 13.19 0.07
N THR A 72 -9.25 13.95 1.08
CA THR A 72 -8.34 14.78 1.88
C THR A 72 -7.29 13.92 2.58
N SER A 73 -7.67 12.79 3.16
CA SER A 73 -6.76 11.89 3.87
C SER A 73 -5.73 11.27 2.92
N LYS A 74 -6.15 10.83 1.73
CA LYS A 74 -5.24 10.22 0.74
C LYS A 74 -4.40 11.25 -0.03
N THR A 75 -4.90 12.47 -0.24
CA THR A 75 -4.07 13.60 -0.71
C THR A 75 -3.04 13.98 0.35
N ALA A 76 -3.42 14.02 1.63
CA ALA A 76 -2.46 14.24 2.72
C ALA A 76 -1.39 13.14 2.78
N LEU A 77 -1.79 11.87 2.63
CA LEU A 77 -0.86 10.73 2.51
C LEU A 77 0.11 10.92 1.34
N HIS A 78 -0.36 11.41 0.19
CA HIS A 78 0.50 11.70 -0.96
C HIS A 78 1.57 12.75 -0.62
N MET A 79 1.19 13.81 0.06
CA MET A 79 2.12 14.85 0.51
C MET A 79 3.11 14.34 1.56
N VAL A 80 2.66 13.53 2.51
CA VAL A 80 3.54 12.88 3.50
C VAL A 80 4.55 11.98 2.80
N ASN A 81 4.11 11.15 1.85
CA ASN A 81 5.00 10.30 1.08
C ASN A 81 6.04 11.11 0.28
N ARG A 82 5.67 12.28 -0.25
CA ARG A 82 6.62 13.16 -0.94
C ARG A 82 7.75 13.64 -0.03
N THR A 83 7.39 14.03 1.19
CA THR A 83 8.36 14.47 2.20
C THR A 83 9.23 13.30 2.62
N MET A 84 8.64 12.15 2.96
CA MET A 84 9.36 10.93 3.33
C MET A 84 10.33 10.48 2.23
N ALA A 85 9.90 10.48 0.97
CA ALA A 85 10.74 10.11 -0.17
C ALA A 85 12.00 10.97 -0.29
N ASN A 86 11.91 12.26 0.08
CA ASN A 86 13.06 13.16 0.08
C ASN A 86 13.98 12.93 1.28
N GLU A 87 13.42 12.72 2.46
CA GLU A 87 14.16 12.48 3.71
C GLU A 87 14.93 11.16 3.65
N LEU A 88 14.24 10.08 3.28
CA LEU A 88 14.74 8.71 3.23
C LEU A 88 15.71 8.46 2.06
N LYS A 89 15.78 9.38 1.09
CA LYS A 89 16.69 9.27 -0.04
C LYS A 89 18.16 9.18 0.38
N ARG A 90 18.55 9.86 1.46
CA ARG A 90 19.92 9.84 1.98
C ARG A 90 20.30 8.48 2.58
N GLU A 91 19.30 7.73 3.03
CA GLU A 91 19.42 6.39 3.59
C GLU A 91 19.24 5.31 2.52
N ASN A 92 19.05 5.70 1.26
CA ASN A 92 18.81 4.81 0.13
C ASN A 92 17.56 3.93 0.33
N ILE A 93 16.53 4.49 0.96
CA ILE A 93 15.21 3.86 1.13
C ILE A 93 14.23 4.51 0.15
N ALA A 94 13.60 3.70 -0.69
CA ALA A 94 12.56 4.14 -1.62
C ALA A 94 11.20 4.20 -0.91
N ALA A 95 10.46 5.29 -1.11
CA ALA A 95 9.09 5.43 -0.62
C ALA A 95 8.19 5.91 -1.76
N PHE A 96 7.13 5.17 -2.08
CA PHE A 96 6.22 5.46 -3.19
C PHE A 96 4.82 4.95 -2.86
N LEU A 97 3.83 5.44 -3.59
CA LEU A 97 2.44 5.04 -3.43
C LEU A 97 1.98 4.18 -4.61
N LEU A 98 1.11 3.22 -4.30
CA LEU A 98 0.44 2.38 -5.28
C LEU A 98 -1.07 2.54 -5.15
N ASP A 99 -1.75 2.82 -6.26
CA ASP A 99 -3.20 2.81 -6.39
C ASP A 99 -3.66 1.46 -6.96
N PRO A 100 -4.32 0.60 -6.16
CA PRO A 100 -4.85 -0.67 -6.65
C PRO A 100 -6.01 -0.47 -7.64
N GLY A 101 -6.51 0.75 -7.79
CA GLY A 101 -7.76 1.00 -8.49
C GLY A 101 -8.94 0.44 -7.72
N MET A 102 -10.03 0.16 -8.44
CA MET A 102 -11.23 -0.37 -7.85
C MET A 102 -11.18 -1.89 -7.75
N VAL A 103 -10.95 -2.37 -6.53
CA VAL A 103 -10.91 -3.80 -6.22
C VAL A 103 -12.01 -4.14 -5.24
N TYR A 104 -12.84 -5.12 -5.57
CA TYR A 104 -13.87 -5.63 -4.68
C TYR A 104 -13.28 -6.60 -3.66
N THR A 105 -13.19 -6.18 -2.40
CA THR A 105 -12.48 -6.92 -1.33
C THR A 105 -13.40 -7.60 -0.32
N ASN A 106 -14.72 -7.30 -0.31
CA ASN A 106 -15.67 -7.79 0.70
C ASN A 106 -16.80 -8.66 0.14
N MET A 107 -16.52 -9.47 -0.90
CA MET A 107 -17.50 -10.38 -1.52
C MET A 107 -17.15 -11.86 -1.27
N PRO A 108 -18.13 -12.78 -1.20
CA PRO A 108 -17.87 -14.21 -1.07
C PRO A 108 -17.00 -14.72 -2.23
N LEU A 109 -16.03 -15.58 -1.92
CA LEU A 109 -14.94 -16.07 -2.79
C LEU A 109 -15.35 -16.47 -4.22
N SER A 110 -16.57 -16.96 -4.40
CA SER A 110 -16.98 -17.74 -5.59
C SER A 110 -17.15 -16.96 -6.90
N SER A 111 -17.00 -15.64 -6.95
CA SER A 111 -17.24 -14.88 -8.20
C SER A 111 -16.31 -13.70 -8.54
N TYR A 112 -15.34 -13.34 -7.70
CA TYR A 112 -14.47 -12.17 -7.94
C TYR A 112 -12.98 -12.34 -7.57
N GLU A 113 -12.56 -13.55 -7.17
CA GLU A 113 -11.19 -13.83 -6.72
C GLU A 113 -10.12 -13.52 -7.78
N SER A 114 -10.45 -13.60 -9.08
CA SER A 114 -9.45 -13.40 -10.14
C SER A 114 -8.98 -11.95 -10.28
N GLU A 115 -9.81 -10.94 -9.97
CA GLU A 115 -9.43 -9.53 -10.15
C GLU A 115 -8.53 -9.04 -9.01
N GLY A 116 -8.90 -9.29 -7.75
CA GLY A 116 -8.07 -8.93 -6.61
C GLY A 116 -6.70 -9.64 -6.61
N VAL A 117 -6.68 -10.94 -6.91
CA VAL A 117 -5.43 -11.71 -7.03
C VAL A 117 -4.56 -11.16 -8.16
N LYS A 118 -5.17 -10.78 -9.29
CA LYS A 118 -4.45 -10.16 -10.41
C LYS A 118 -3.82 -8.83 -10.00
N VAL A 119 -4.59 -7.93 -9.38
CA VAL A 119 -4.08 -6.61 -8.94
C VAL A 119 -2.94 -6.76 -7.94
N VAL A 120 -3.06 -7.68 -6.96
CA VAL A 120 -1.99 -7.97 -6.01
C VAL A 120 -0.74 -8.50 -6.72
N ALA A 121 -0.89 -9.40 -7.69
CA ALA A 121 0.23 -9.93 -8.46
C ALA A 121 0.93 -8.84 -9.30
N GLU A 122 0.17 -7.94 -9.90
CA GLU A 122 0.69 -6.80 -10.67
C GLU A 122 1.46 -5.83 -9.76
N MET A 123 0.87 -5.43 -8.63
CA MET A 123 1.54 -4.58 -7.63
C MET A 123 2.80 -5.25 -7.03
N ALA A 124 2.76 -6.54 -6.71
CA ALA A 124 3.92 -7.27 -6.21
C ALA A 124 5.07 -7.29 -7.24
N ASN A 125 4.75 -7.44 -8.53
CA ASN A 125 5.72 -7.36 -9.61
C ASN A 125 6.30 -5.95 -9.77
N LEU A 126 5.52 -4.89 -9.55
CA LEU A 126 6.04 -3.51 -9.52
C LEU A 126 6.99 -3.32 -8.33
N ILE A 127 6.62 -3.76 -7.13
CA ILE A 127 7.46 -3.67 -5.93
C ILE A 127 8.78 -4.41 -6.15
N GLY A 128 8.74 -5.62 -6.71
CA GLY A 128 9.95 -6.42 -7.00
C GLY A 128 10.89 -5.79 -8.03
N LYS A 129 10.43 -4.78 -8.78
CA LYS A 129 11.22 -4.03 -9.78
C LYS A 129 11.48 -2.58 -9.38
N ALA A 130 10.94 -2.14 -8.24
CA ALA A 130 11.03 -0.76 -7.80
C ALA A 130 12.48 -0.37 -7.52
N THR A 131 12.81 0.87 -7.88
CA THR A 131 14.14 1.45 -7.72
C THR A 131 14.07 2.80 -7.02
N MET A 132 15.22 3.36 -6.65
CA MET A 132 15.29 4.74 -6.15
C MET A 132 14.77 5.79 -7.15
N THR A 133 14.64 5.45 -8.44
CA THR A 133 14.03 6.36 -9.43
C THR A 133 12.51 6.47 -9.26
N ASP A 134 11.90 5.53 -8.54
CA ASP A 134 10.46 5.47 -8.28
C ASP A 134 10.05 6.17 -6.99
N THR A 135 11.04 6.56 -6.17
CA THR A 135 10.77 7.27 -4.91
C THR A 135 10.00 8.56 -5.15
N GLY A 136 8.97 8.77 -4.33
CA GLY A 136 8.07 9.91 -4.40
C GLY A 136 7.14 9.90 -5.61
N LYS A 137 6.93 8.77 -6.31
CA LYS A 137 5.88 8.61 -7.32
C LYS A 137 4.60 8.04 -6.71
N LEU A 138 3.48 8.30 -7.38
CA LEU A 138 2.24 7.57 -7.26
C LEU A 138 2.00 6.82 -8.57
N MET A 139 1.77 5.51 -8.47
CA MET A 139 1.58 4.64 -9.63
C MET A 139 0.31 3.82 -9.47
N ASP A 140 -0.40 3.54 -10.56
CA ASP A 140 -1.44 2.51 -10.52
C ASP A 140 -0.82 1.10 -10.45
N HIS A 141 -1.66 0.10 -10.19
CA HIS A 141 -1.28 -1.32 -10.19
C HIS A 141 -0.61 -1.81 -11.49
N ASN A 142 -0.74 -1.10 -12.62
CA ASN A 142 -0.09 -1.43 -13.89
C ASN A 142 1.26 -0.70 -14.09
N GLY A 143 1.63 0.19 -13.17
CA GLY A 143 2.87 0.96 -13.20
C GLY A 143 2.76 2.31 -13.92
N THR A 144 1.54 2.73 -14.29
CA THR A 144 1.31 4.07 -14.85
C THR A 144 1.54 5.10 -13.76
N VAL A 145 2.44 6.05 -14.00
CA VAL A 145 2.64 7.18 -13.08
C VAL A 145 1.44 8.10 -13.17
N LEU A 146 0.79 8.33 -12.04
CA LEU A 146 -0.38 9.19 -11.92
C LEU A 146 0.07 10.61 -11.54
N PRO A 147 -0.67 11.65 -11.98
CA PRO A 147 -0.36 13.02 -11.62
C PRO A 147 -0.56 13.27 -10.12
N TRP A 148 0.04 14.38 -9.67
CA TRP A 148 -0.26 14.98 -8.38
C TRP A 148 -1.59 15.71 -8.41
#